data_AF-A0A0G1QWH5-F1
#
_entry.id   AF-A0A0G1QWH5-F1
#
_cell.length_a   1.000
_cell.length_b   1.000
_cell.length_c   1.000
_cell.angle_alpha   90.00
_cell.angle_beta   90.00
_cell.angle_gamma   90.00
#
_symmetry.space_group_name_H-M   'P 1'
#
loop_
_entity.id
_entity.type
_entity.pdbx_description
1 polymer ?
#
loop_
_entity_poly.entity_id
_entity_poly.type
_entity_poly.pdbx_seq_one_letter_code
_entity_poly.pdbx_strand_id
1 'polypeptide(L)'
;MPRYRRHNFFLLALLPAIFLWPLLTSALNIPAPDPVIKIPGLSDLSQIEEKPCPDLEKKIGASGCLYIPWIGEYVGGLYKFAVLASTILATVVIMAAGFIWLTAGGNVSQIGTARSYIGGAIMGLVLMLGSYTILNLINPDLVVFNALRIPVIKKDPILDFAQQVYDSGQAIGLCVANGRLFPPLNNTDLDPALQQNFNDAGAAAKIDPAFVAAISAWESRGCFNSTTGACANRALISPKGAAGIAQIMPKTAADIWDKYATDQFARPKDCAGDDDPRNGTYTPTCAKWMNAHDREVIFMSAAYASKYVSPQLARCGFGVRLDMVAAGYNAGPNGADLCTGVPKAQETKDYIVGTKGFYSKYCSQSGGTLQKPLPPETEQRLNPSDSLPDLLNPMQPFPPDIL
;
A
#
# COMPACT_ATOMS: atom_id res chain seq x y z
N MET A 1 -28.73 -7.07 -73.89
CA MET A 1 -27.99 -6.16 -72.99
C MET A 1 -28.94 -5.65 -71.93
N PRO A 2 -28.65 -5.89 -70.64
CA PRO A 2 -28.74 -4.79 -69.68
C PRO A 2 -27.52 -4.70 -68.76
N ARG A 3 -27.40 -3.50 -68.20
CA ARG A 3 -26.31 -2.87 -67.44
C ARG A 3 -26.71 -2.81 -65.95
N TYR A 4 -25.71 -2.64 -65.07
CA TYR A 4 -25.80 -2.27 -63.62
C TYR A 4 -26.27 -3.40 -62.67
N ARG A 5 -25.68 -3.62 -61.48
CA ARG A 5 -25.16 -2.64 -60.51
C ARG A 5 -24.18 -3.34 -59.54
N ARG A 6 -22.89 -2.99 -59.58
CA ARG A 6 -21.89 -3.31 -58.53
C ARG A 6 -22.02 -2.33 -57.37
N HIS A 7 -22.99 -2.49 -56.49
CA HIS A 7 -23.03 -1.78 -55.21
C HIS A 7 -23.72 -2.72 -54.23
N ASN A 8 -22.98 -3.37 -53.32
CA ASN A 8 -23.46 -3.90 -52.03
C ASN A 8 -22.45 -4.75 -51.24
N PHE A 9 -21.23 -4.97 -51.72
CA PHE A 9 -20.24 -5.74 -50.94
C PHE A 9 -19.46 -4.93 -49.90
N PHE A 10 -19.49 -3.59 -49.96
CA PHE A 10 -18.78 -2.73 -48.99
C PHE A 10 -19.59 -2.39 -47.73
N LEU A 11 -20.91 -2.63 -47.70
CA LEU A 11 -21.77 -2.28 -46.56
C LEU A 11 -21.91 -3.41 -45.53
N LEU A 12 -21.57 -4.65 -45.88
CA LEU A 12 -21.71 -5.82 -45.00
C LEU A 12 -20.48 -6.10 -44.13
N ALA A 13 -19.35 -5.44 -44.37
CA ALA A 13 -18.12 -5.60 -43.59
C ALA A 13 -17.98 -4.61 -42.41
N LEU A 14 -18.87 -3.62 -42.29
CA LEU A 14 -18.83 -2.61 -41.21
C LEU A 14 -19.70 -2.97 -39.99
N LEU A 15 -20.61 -3.94 -40.12
CA LEU A 15 -21.54 -4.31 -39.06
C LEU A 15 -20.92 -5.11 -37.87
N PRO A 16 -19.83 -5.89 -38.01
CA PRO A 16 -19.20 -6.53 -36.86
C PRO A 16 -18.33 -5.57 -36.04
N ALA A 17 -17.86 -4.46 -36.64
CA ALA A 17 -16.97 -3.50 -35.96
C ALA A 17 -17.73 -2.61 -34.95
N ILE A 18 -19.05 -2.44 -35.12
CA ILE A 18 -19.88 -1.59 -34.26
C ILE A 18 -20.38 -2.35 -33.03
N PHE A 19 -20.50 -3.69 -33.11
CA PHE A 19 -21.03 -4.52 -32.01
C PHE A 19 -19.96 -5.18 -31.13
N LEU A 20 -18.68 -5.17 -31.54
CA LEU A 20 -17.57 -5.71 -30.73
C LEU A 20 -16.85 -4.67 -29.87
N TRP A 21 -17.31 -3.41 -29.86
CA TRP A 21 -16.59 -2.32 -29.17
C TRP A 21 -16.91 -2.08 -27.68
N PRO A 22 -18.04 -2.49 -27.06
CA PRO A 22 -18.27 -2.15 -25.66
C PRO A 22 -17.95 -3.35 -24.74
N LEU A 23 -16.75 -3.89 -24.82
CA LEU A 23 -16.22 -4.75 -23.77
C LEU A 23 -14.80 -4.26 -23.45
N LEU A 24 -14.63 -3.80 -22.21
CA LEU A 24 -13.43 -3.16 -21.65
C LEU A 24 -13.24 -1.68 -22.01
N THR A 25 -13.95 -0.81 -21.32
CA THR A 25 -13.30 0.07 -20.34
C THR A 25 -14.35 0.49 -19.31
N SER A 26 -14.32 -0.12 -18.14
CA SER A 26 -14.88 0.54 -16.96
C SER A 26 -13.91 1.68 -16.61
N ALA A 27 -13.90 2.74 -17.41
CA ALA A 27 -13.14 3.94 -17.08
C ALA A 27 -13.65 4.43 -15.72
N LEU A 28 -12.74 4.65 -14.79
CA LEU A 28 -13.05 5.15 -13.46
C LEU A 28 -13.76 6.51 -13.60
N ASN A 29 -15.09 6.51 -13.53
CA ASN A 29 -15.90 7.71 -13.77
C ASN A 29 -16.02 8.53 -12.48
N ILE A 30 -14.92 9.17 -12.09
CA ILE A 30 -14.94 10.17 -11.01
C ILE A 30 -15.34 11.50 -11.65
N PRO A 31 -16.54 12.01 -11.38
CA PRO A 31 -16.97 13.27 -11.96
C PRO A 31 -16.11 14.41 -11.43
N ALA A 32 -15.85 15.40 -12.30
CA ALA A 32 -15.21 16.63 -11.88
C ALA A 32 -15.99 17.29 -10.72
N PRO A 33 -15.30 17.80 -9.67
CA PRO A 33 -15.95 18.41 -8.53
C PRO A 33 -16.61 19.74 -8.92
N ASP A 34 -17.76 20.07 -8.32
CA ASP A 34 -18.32 21.43 -8.42
C ASP A 34 -17.62 22.33 -7.38
N PRO A 35 -16.85 23.36 -7.80
CA PRO A 35 -16.17 24.24 -6.86
C PRO A 35 -17.18 25.05 -6.02
N VAL A 36 -16.93 25.17 -4.72
CA VAL A 36 -17.76 25.98 -3.81
C VAL A 36 -17.82 27.44 -4.26
N ILE A 37 -16.70 27.97 -4.75
CA ILE A 37 -16.60 29.32 -5.29
C ILE A 37 -16.54 29.23 -6.82
N LYS A 38 -17.58 29.72 -7.49
CA LYS A 38 -17.67 29.72 -8.95
C LYS A 38 -16.93 30.93 -9.51
N ILE A 39 -15.83 30.67 -10.22
CA ILE A 39 -15.03 31.71 -10.86
C ILE A 39 -15.67 32.09 -12.20
N PRO A 40 -16.01 33.37 -12.44
CA PRO A 40 -16.53 33.80 -13.73
C PRO A 40 -15.55 33.49 -14.86
N GLY A 41 -16.04 32.82 -15.91
CA GLY A 41 -15.22 32.39 -17.05
C GLY A 41 -14.58 31.00 -16.91
N LEU A 42 -14.78 30.32 -15.77
CA LEU A 42 -14.46 28.90 -15.60
C LEU A 42 -15.77 28.10 -15.60
N SER A 43 -16.16 27.55 -16.76
CA SER A 43 -17.44 26.84 -16.90
C SER A 43 -17.36 25.40 -16.45
N ASP A 44 -16.27 24.68 -16.76
CA ASP A 44 -16.15 23.25 -16.50
C ASP A 44 -14.70 22.85 -16.19
N LEU A 45 -14.53 22.03 -15.15
CA LEU A 45 -13.27 21.34 -14.87
C LEU A 45 -13.19 20.08 -15.75
N SER A 46 -12.02 19.82 -16.31
CA SER A 46 -11.86 18.67 -17.20
C SER A 46 -11.94 17.35 -16.45
N GLN A 47 -12.35 16.30 -17.17
CA GLN A 47 -12.48 14.96 -16.59
C GLN A 47 -11.10 14.34 -16.37
N ILE A 48 -11.02 13.44 -15.39
CA ILE A 48 -9.80 12.68 -15.13
C ILE A 48 -9.51 11.79 -16.33
N GLU A 49 -8.26 11.78 -16.75
CA GLU A 49 -7.78 10.88 -17.80
C GLU A 49 -6.89 9.80 -17.19
N GLU A 50 -7.13 8.54 -17.55
CA GLU A 50 -6.26 7.42 -17.20
C GLU A 50 -5.31 7.14 -18.38
N LYS A 51 -3.99 7.23 -18.15
CA LYS A 51 -2.96 6.90 -19.14
C LYS A 51 -1.95 5.90 -18.60
N PRO A 52 -1.31 5.10 -19.46
CA PRO A 52 -0.14 4.31 -19.08
C PRO A 52 0.97 5.21 -18.50
N CYS A 53 1.63 4.75 -17.43
CA CYS A 53 2.79 5.41 -16.85
C CYS A 53 3.96 4.42 -16.69
N PRO A 54 4.74 4.19 -17.77
CA PRO A 54 5.77 3.15 -17.83
C PRO A 54 6.88 3.28 -16.77
N ASP A 55 7.12 4.51 -16.30
CA ASP A 55 8.09 4.81 -15.25
C ASP A 55 7.70 4.23 -13.88
N LEU A 56 6.39 4.19 -13.59
CA LEU A 56 5.84 3.65 -12.35
C LEU A 56 5.42 2.19 -12.49
N GLU A 57 5.04 1.75 -13.69
CA GLU A 57 4.82 0.33 -13.99
C GLU A 57 6.05 -0.51 -13.61
N LYS A 58 7.25 -0.10 -14.04
CA LYS A 58 8.50 -0.82 -13.75
C LYS A 58 8.96 -0.72 -12.29
N LYS A 59 8.59 0.35 -11.58
CA LYS A 59 9.05 0.60 -10.20
C LYS A 59 8.14 0.01 -9.15
N ILE A 60 6.83 0.06 -9.37
CA ILE A 60 5.82 -0.28 -8.36
C ILE A 60 4.66 -1.13 -8.93
N GLY A 61 4.74 -1.60 -10.19
CA GLY A 61 3.71 -2.44 -10.79
C GLY A 61 2.39 -1.71 -11.05
N ALA A 62 2.44 -0.39 -11.27
CA ALA A 62 1.25 0.40 -11.59
C ALA A 62 0.63 -0.05 -12.93
N SER A 63 -0.69 -0.19 -12.98
CA SER A 63 -1.42 -0.55 -14.22
C SER A 63 -1.73 0.65 -15.11
N GLY A 64 -1.58 1.86 -14.58
CA GLY A 64 -1.90 3.13 -15.20
C GLY A 64 -1.76 4.27 -14.20
N CYS A 65 -1.93 5.50 -14.66
CA CYS A 65 -1.93 6.70 -13.83
C CYS A 65 -3.15 7.55 -14.15
N LEU A 66 -3.81 8.04 -13.10
CA LEU A 66 -4.85 9.05 -13.18
C LEU A 66 -4.19 10.44 -13.23
N TYR A 67 -4.62 11.25 -14.17
CA TYR A 67 -4.21 12.63 -14.33
C TYR A 67 -5.36 13.53 -13.89
N ILE A 68 -5.18 14.19 -12.74
CA ILE A 68 -6.21 15.03 -12.10
C ILE A 68 -5.82 16.52 -12.28
N PRO A 69 -6.43 17.25 -13.22
CA PRO A 69 -6.02 18.61 -13.59
C PRO A 69 -6.69 19.72 -12.77
N TRP A 70 -7.69 19.38 -11.96
CA TRP A 70 -8.65 20.32 -11.37
C TRP A 70 -8.04 21.50 -10.61
N ILE A 71 -7.02 21.24 -9.77
CA ILE A 71 -6.39 22.31 -8.98
C ILE A 71 -5.67 23.32 -9.88
N GLY A 72 -5.02 22.84 -10.94
CA GLY A 72 -4.34 23.69 -11.91
C GLY A 72 -5.31 24.53 -12.71
N GLU A 73 -6.40 23.93 -13.17
CA GLU A 73 -7.46 24.63 -13.90
C GLU A 73 -8.16 25.67 -13.05
N TYR A 74 -8.44 25.35 -11.78
CA TYR A 74 -9.06 26.28 -10.84
C TYR A 74 -8.17 27.49 -10.54
N VAL A 75 -6.89 27.27 -10.23
CA VAL A 75 -5.93 28.37 -9.99
C VAL A 75 -5.72 29.20 -11.25
N GLY A 76 -5.60 28.55 -12.41
CA GLY A 76 -5.50 29.24 -13.70
C GLY A 76 -6.73 30.08 -14.03
N GLY A 77 -7.93 29.57 -13.75
CA GLY A 77 -9.19 30.31 -13.89
C GLY A 77 -9.27 31.51 -12.96
N LEU A 78 -8.92 31.34 -11.68
CA LEU A 78 -8.87 32.41 -10.69
C LEU A 78 -7.92 33.54 -11.12
N TYR A 79 -6.73 33.21 -11.60
CA TYR A 79 -5.78 34.20 -12.09
C TYR A 79 -6.32 35.00 -13.27
N LYS A 80 -6.90 34.33 -14.28
CA LYS A 80 -7.53 34.99 -15.45
C LYS A 80 -8.64 35.94 -15.03
N PHE A 81 -9.49 35.51 -14.11
CA PHE A 81 -10.53 36.37 -13.54
C PHE A 81 -9.96 37.57 -12.80
N ALA A 82 -8.93 37.37 -11.97
CA ALA A 82 -8.28 38.45 -11.23
C ALA A 82 -7.63 39.51 -12.15
N VAL A 83 -7.06 39.09 -13.29
CA VAL A 83 -6.55 40.03 -14.31
C VAL A 83 -7.69 40.85 -14.91
N LEU A 84 -8.80 40.22 -15.29
CA LEU A 84 -9.97 40.91 -15.84
C LEU A 84 -10.58 41.90 -14.81
N ALA A 85 -10.76 41.47 -13.57
CA ALA A 85 -11.30 42.31 -12.51
C ALA A 85 -10.38 43.51 -12.22
N SER A 86 -9.07 43.28 -12.14
CA SER A 86 -8.08 44.33 -11.87
C SER A 86 -7.99 45.36 -12.99
N THR A 87 -8.10 44.94 -14.25
CA THR A 87 -8.09 45.85 -15.41
C THR A 87 -9.32 46.75 -15.46
N ILE A 88 -10.50 46.19 -15.19
CA ILE A 88 -11.74 46.98 -15.08
C ILE A 88 -11.62 47.98 -13.92
N LEU A 89 -11.19 47.52 -12.74
CA LEU A 89 -11.04 48.37 -11.56
C LEU A 89 -10.04 49.50 -11.80
N ALA A 90 -8.87 49.20 -12.35
CA ALA A 90 -7.85 50.19 -12.67
C ALA A 90 -8.37 51.22 -13.67
N THR A 91 -9.14 50.81 -14.67
CA THR A 91 -9.77 51.72 -15.64
C THR A 91 -10.71 52.72 -14.95
N VAL A 92 -11.58 52.25 -14.05
CA VAL A 92 -12.51 53.11 -13.29
C VAL A 92 -11.75 54.09 -12.39
N VAL A 93 -10.72 53.62 -11.69
CA VAL A 93 -9.89 54.48 -10.80
C VAL A 93 -9.17 55.56 -11.61
N ILE A 94 -8.63 55.21 -12.79
CA ILE A 94 -7.96 56.18 -13.67
C ILE A 94 -8.96 57.22 -14.20
N MET A 95 -10.17 56.81 -14.60
CA MET A 95 -11.22 57.74 -15.03
C MET A 95 -11.60 58.72 -13.91
N ALA A 96 -11.80 58.22 -12.69
CA ALA A 96 -12.12 59.06 -11.53
C ALA A 96 -10.98 60.02 -11.17
N ALA A 97 -9.73 59.54 -11.20
CA ALA A 97 -8.56 60.36 -10.96
C ALA A 97 -8.37 61.44 -12.05
N GLY A 98 -8.65 61.09 -13.32
CA GLY A 98 -8.66 62.04 -14.43
C GLY A 98 -9.69 63.14 -14.24
N PHE A 99 -10.90 62.81 -13.78
CA PHE A 99 -11.92 63.79 -13.45
C PHE A 99 -11.46 64.74 -12.33
N ILE A 100 -10.96 64.19 -11.21
CA ILE A 100 -10.43 64.98 -10.08
C ILE A 100 -9.35 65.95 -10.57
N TRP A 101 -8.44 65.49 -11.43
CA TRP A 101 -7.38 66.33 -11.97
C TRP A 101 -7.94 67.50 -12.78
N LEU A 102 -8.89 67.25 -13.68
CA LEU A 102 -9.50 68.27 -14.54
C LEU A 102 -10.29 69.31 -13.73
N THR A 103 -10.95 68.90 -12.64
CA THR A 103 -11.74 69.78 -11.78
C THR A 103 -10.94 70.48 -10.69
N ALA A 104 -9.65 70.17 -10.51
CA ALA A 104 -8.87 70.64 -9.38
C ALA A 104 -8.60 72.16 -9.36
N GLY A 105 -8.75 72.86 -10.50
CA GLY A 105 -8.65 74.33 -10.56
C GLY A 105 -7.32 74.90 -10.05
N GLY A 106 -6.22 74.13 -10.10
CA GLY A 106 -4.91 74.53 -9.57
C GLY A 106 -4.66 74.15 -8.11
N ASN A 107 -5.59 73.46 -7.44
CA ASN A 107 -5.38 72.93 -6.09
C ASN A 107 -4.32 71.82 -6.10
N VAL A 108 -3.13 72.12 -5.59
CA VAL A 108 -1.97 71.22 -5.55
C VAL A 108 -2.26 69.91 -4.80
N SER A 109 -3.09 69.96 -3.74
CA SER A 109 -3.47 68.78 -2.97
C SER A 109 -4.31 67.81 -3.80
N GLN A 110 -5.34 68.30 -4.49
CA GLN A 110 -6.20 67.46 -5.33
C GLN A 110 -5.45 66.88 -6.55
N ILE A 111 -4.54 67.65 -7.14
CA ILE A 111 -3.63 67.14 -8.19
C ILE A 111 -2.74 66.03 -7.62
N GLY A 112 -2.22 66.20 -6.40
CA GLY A 112 -1.47 65.17 -5.69
C GLY A 112 -2.26 63.87 -5.48
N THR A 113 -3.52 63.98 -5.07
CA THR A 113 -4.43 62.84 -4.93
C THR A 113 -4.66 62.12 -6.26
N ALA A 114 -4.96 62.86 -7.33
CA ALA A 114 -5.14 62.28 -8.66
C ALA A 114 -3.88 61.53 -9.16
N ARG A 115 -2.69 62.09 -8.95
CA ARG A 115 -1.41 61.42 -9.26
C ARG A 115 -1.24 60.12 -8.49
N SER A 116 -1.55 60.13 -7.20
CA SER A 116 -1.45 58.95 -6.34
C SER A 116 -2.38 57.83 -6.81
N TYR A 117 -3.62 58.15 -7.18
CA TYR A 117 -4.58 57.16 -7.66
C TYR A 117 -4.18 56.56 -9.01
N ILE A 118 -3.73 57.39 -9.96
CA ILE A 118 -3.21 56.91 -11.24
C ILE A 118 -1.98 56.02 -11.03
N GLY A 119 -1.03 56.47 -10.21
CA GLY A 119 0.19 55.72 -9.89
C GLY A 119 -0.12 54.38 -9.23
N GLY A 120 -1.05 54.35 -8.27
CA GLY A 120 -1.49 53.14 -7.59
C GLY A 120 -2.17 52.14 -8.54
N ALA A 121 -3.06 52.62 -9.41
CA ALA A 121 -3.73 51.77 -10.40
C ALA A 121 -2.75 51.15 -11.40
N ILE A 122 -1.80 51.95 -11.90
CA ILE A 122 -0.75 51.48 -12.83
C ILE A 122 0.17 50.48 -12.14
N MET A 123 0.66 50.78 -10.93
CA MET A 123 1.54 49.87 -10.20
C MET A 123 0.85 48.55 -9.85
N GLY A 124 -0.44 48.58 -9.51
CA GLY A 124 -1.23 47.36 -9.31
C GLY A 124 -1.29 46.47 -10.55
N LEU A 125 -1.53 47.06 -11.73
CA LEU A 125 -1.51 46.32 -12.99
C LEU A 125 -0.11 45.80 -13.35
N VAL A 126 0.92 46.62 -13.15
CA VAL A 126 2.32 46.23 -13.38
C VAL A 126 2.69 45.06 -12.47
N LEU A 127 2.29 45.06 -11.20
CA LEU A 127 2.54 43.93 -10.30
C LEU A 127 1.79 42.67 -10.74
N MET A 128 0.50 42.79 -11.11
CA MET A 128 -0.33 41.66 -11.52
C MET A 128 0.19 40.97 -12.79
N LEU A 129 0.49 41.75 -13.84
CA LEU A 129 1.01 41.26 -15.12
C LEU A 129 2.51 40.92 -15.03
N GLY A 130 3.25 41.69 -14.23
CA GLY A 130 4.67 41.48 -13.97
C GLY A 130 4.94 40.18 -13.22
N SER A 131 4.07 39.79 -12.29
CA SER A 131 4.18 38.52 -11.56
C SER A 131 4.23 37.32 -12.51
N TYR A 132 3.30 37.24 -13.47
CA TYR A 132 3.30 36.19 -14.50
C TYR A 132 4.57 36.25 -15.34
N THR A 133 4.96 37.45 -15.78
CA THR A 133 6.14 37.66 -16.63
C THR A 133 7.42 37.18 -15.93
N ILE A 134 7.60 37.51 -14.65
CA ILE A 134 8.76 37.10 -13.85
C ILE A 134 8.77 35.58 -13.67
N LEU A 135 7.64 34.98 -13.28
CA LEU A 135 7.56 33.52 -13.10
C LEU A 135 7.86 32.78 -14.39
N ASN A 136 7.24 33.19 -15.50
CA ASN A 136 7.45 32.60 -16.81
C ASN A 136 8.88 32.81 -17.35
N LEU A 137 9.53 33.91 -16.98
CA LEU A 137 10.93 34.16 -17.34
C LEU A 137 11.90 33.26 -16.57
N ILE A 138 11.66 33.06 -15.27
CA ILE A 138 12.50 32.19 -14.43
C ILE A 138 12.34 30.74 -14.86
N ASN A 139 11.10 30.27 -14.98
CA ASN A 139 10.79 28.95 -15.47
C ASN A 139 9.33 28.89 -15.97
N PRO A 140 9.08 28.58 -17.26
CA PRO A 140 7.72 28.46 -17.79
C PRO A 140 6.89 27.38 -17.07
N ASP A 141 7.52 26.36 -16.47
CA ASP A 141 6.82 25.32 -15.71
C ASP A 141 6.16 25.85 -14.43
N LEU A 142 6.51 27.05 -13.96
CA LEU A 142 5.87 27.68 -12.79
C LEU A 142 4.50 28.28 -13.13
N VAL A 143 4.21 28.50 -14.41
CA VAL A 143 2.92 29.01 -14.90
C VAL A 143 2.12 27.96 -15.66
N VAL A 144 2.73 26.81 -15.98
CA VAL A 144 2.06 25.65 -16.56
C VAL A 144 1.68 24.68 -15.45
N PHE A 145 0.39 24.64 -15.10
CA PHE A 145 -0.11 23.71 -14.09
C PHE A 145 -0.28 22.31 -14.69
N ASN A 146 0.64 21.40 -14.35
CA ASN A 146 0.53 19.99 -14.72
C ASN A 146 -0.52 19.28 -13.87
N ALA A 147 -1.21 18.30 -14.46
CA ALA A 147 -2.17 17.48 -13.74
C ALA A 147 -1.48 16.65 -12.65
N LEU A 148 -2.15 16.49 -11.50
CA LEU A 148 -1.69 15.63 -10.43
C LEU A 148 -1.72 14.17 -10.90
N ARG A 149 -0.55 13.54 -10.93
CA ARG A 149 -0.37 12.17 -11.39
C ARG A 149 -0.44 11.19 -10.22
N ILE A 150 -1.46 10.33 -10.20
CA ILE A 150 -1.65 9.31 -9.16
C ILE A 150 -1.59 7.91 -9.80
N PRO A 151 -0.70 7.00 -9.34
CA PRO A 151 -0.64 5.63 -9.87
C PRO A 151 -1.85 4.80 -9.44
N VAL A 152 -2.38 4.01 -10.36
CA VAL A 152 -3.41 3.01 -10.11
C VAL A 152 -2.75 1.66 -9.86
N ILE A 153 -3.03 1.07 -8.71
CA ILE A 153 -2.54 -0.27 -8.35
C ILE A 153 -3.69 -1.27 -8.52
N LYS A 154 -3.60 -2.10 -9.56
CA LYS A 154 -4.52 -3.23 -9.75
C LYS A 154 -4.14 -4.35 -8.79
N LYS A 155 -4.99 -4.61 -7.79
CA LYS A 155 -4.91 -5.78 -6.90
C LYS A 155 -5.16 -7.03 -7.75
N ASP A 156 -4.31 -8.04 -7.61
CA ASP A 156 -4.57 -9.35 -8.21
C ASP A 156 -5.36 -10.18 -7.19
N PRO A 157 -6.57 -10.68 -7.52
CA PRO A 157 -7.37 -11.48 -6.60
C PRO A 157 -6.53 -12.52 -5.85
N ILE A 158 -6.81 -12.71 -4.57
CA ILE A 158 -6.03 -13.65 -3.74
C ILE A 158 -6.09 -15.09 -4.30
N LEU A 159 -7.18 -15.46 -4.99
CA LEU A 159 -7.28 -16.73 -5.70
C LEU A 159 -6.28 -16.81 -6.86
N ASP A 160 -6.21 -15.77 -7.69
CA ASP A 160 -5.27 -15.71 -8.82
C ASP A 160 -3.82 -15.74 -8.32
N PHE A 161 -3.53 -15.05 -7.22
CA PHE A 161 -2.21 -15.09 -6.60
C PHE A 161 -1.88 -16.46 -6.01
N ALA A 162 -2.79 -17.05 -5.22
CA ALA A 162 -2.61 -18.36 -4.64
C ALA A 162 -2.47 -19.45 -5.73
N GLN A 163 -3.16 -19.29 -6.85
CA GLN A 163 -3.06 -20.13 -8.03
C GLN A 163 -1.73 -19.94 -8.75
N GLN A 164 -1.28 -18.70 -8.96
CA GLN A 164 0.04 -18.41 -9.53
C GLN A 164 1.18 -19.02 -8.69
N VAL A 165 1.12 -18.89 -7.36
CA VAL A 165 2.12 -19.44 -6.43
C VAL A 165 2.06 -20.97 -6.39
N TYR A 166 0.85 -21.55 -6.49
CA TYR A 166 0.66 -23.00 -6.60
C TYR A 166 1.24 -23.55 -7.90
N ASP A 167 0.90 -22.96 -9.04
CA ASP A 167 1.31 -23.38 -10.38
C ASP A 167 2.81 -23.19 -10.63
N SER A 168 3.43 -22.19 -9.99
CA SER A 168 4.88 -22.01 -10.03
C SER A 168 5.65 -23.04 -9.18
N GLY A 169 4.94 -23.88 -8.42
CA GLY A 169 5.55 -24.82 -7.47
C GLY A 169 6.16 -24.13 -6.25
N GLN A 170 5.87 -22.84 -6.02
CA GLN A 170 6.42 -22.06 -4.91
C GLN A 170 5.53 -22.07 -3.65
N ALA A 171 4.31 -22.60 -3.74
CA ALA A 171 3.41 -22.73 -2.58
C ALA A 171 4.04 -23.54 -1.44
N ILE A 172 3.75 -23.10 -0.21
CA ILE A 172 4.25 -23.73 1.02
C ILE A 172 3.28 -24.84 1.43
N GLY A 173 3.79 -26.06 1.50
CA GLY A 173 3.06 -27.23 1.99
C GLY A 173 2.97 -27.29 3.51
N LEU A 174 2.39 -28.37 4.06
CA LEU A 174 2.38 -28.63 5.51
C LEU A 174 3.50 -29.62 5.87
N CYS A 175 4.22 -29.38 6.95
CA CYS A 175 5.22 -30.34 7.44
C CYS A 175 4.55 -31.50 8.18
N VAL A 176 4.90 -32.73 7.79
CA VAL A 176 4.48 -33.96 8.44
C VAL A 176 5.70 -34.80 8.79
N ALA A 177 5.84 -35.21 10.04
CA ALA A 177 6.82 -36.20 10.47
C ALA A 177 6.15 -37.25 11.36
N ASN A 178 6.48 -38.53 11.17
CA ASN A 178 5.94 -39.64 11.96
C ASN A 178 4.40 -39.64 12.08
N GLY A 179 3.70 -39.29 11.00
CA GLY A 179 2.24 -39.20 10.97
C GLY A 179 1.64 -38.02 11.74
N ARG A 180 2.48 -37.11 12.26
CA ARG A 180 2.07 -35.92 12.99
C ARG A 180 2.24 -34.68 12.11
N LEU A 181 1.15 -33.92 11.95
CA LEU A 181 1.18 -32.55 11.46
C LEU A 181 1.87 -31.66 12.48
N PHE A 182 2.76 -30.78 12.00
CA PHE A 182 3.54 -29.86 12.85
C PHE A 182 4.34 -30.60 13.91
N PRO A 183 5.32 -31.41 13.49
CA PRO A 183 6.22 -32.03 14.43
C PRO A 183 6.95 -30.96 15.25
N PRO A 184 7.32 -31.26 16.51
CA PRO A 184 8.25 -30.41 17.24
C PRO A 184 9.50 -30.14 16.39
N LEU A 185 9.90 -28.88 16.33
CA LEU A 185 11.15 -28.48 15.73
C LEU A 185 12.29 -29.17 16.46
N ASN A 186 13.08 -29.92 15.70
CA ASN A 186 14.28 -30.59 16.18
C ASN A 186 15.41 -30.29 15.19
N ASN A 187 16.23 -29.30 15.52
CA ASN A 187 17.26 -28.78 14.64
C ASN A 187 18.57 -28.56 15.41
N THR A 188 19.57 -29.39 15.11
CA THR A 188 20.90 -29.31 15.72
C THR A 188 21.66 -28.03 15.36
N ASP A 189 21.25 -27.31 14.31
CA ASP A 189 21.84 -26.02 13.92
C ASP A 189 21.32 -24.85 14.75
N LEU A 190 20.23 -25.03 15.52
CA LEU A 190 19.65 -23.99 16.37
C LEU A 190 20.11 -24.17 17.82
N ASP A 191 20.23 -23.03 18.53
CA ASP A 191 20.42 -23.05 19.97
C ASP A 191 19.27 -23.82 20.66
N PRO A 192 19.55 -24.75 21.59
CA PRO A 192 18.51 -25.55 22.23
C PRO A 192 17.42 -24.73 22.93
N ALA A 193 17.78 -23.60 23.56
CA ALA A 193 16.80 -22.75 24.23
C ALA A 193 15.91 -22.04 23.20
N LEU A 194 16.49 -21.60 22.08
CA LEU A 194 15.73 -21.00 21.00
C LEU A 194 14.81 -22.01 20.30
N GLN A 195 15.29 -23.23 20.07
CA GLN A 195 14.47 -24.33 19.56
C GLN A 195 13.26 -24.55 20.48
N GLN A 196 13.48 -24.57 21.80
CA GLN A 196 12.38 -24.71 22.75
C GLN A 196 11.39 -23.54 22.66
N ASN A 197 11.88 -22.30 22.52
CA ASN A 197 11.02 -21.13 22.36
C ASN A 197 10.12 -21.25 21.11
N PHE A 198 10.64 -21.74 19.97
CA PHE A 198 9.84 -21.98 18.77
C PHE A 198 8.78 -23.08 19.00
N ASN A 199 9.16 -24.16 19.67
CA ASN A 199 8.23 -25.25 20.00
C ASN A 199 7.10 -24.78 20.91
N ASP A 200 7.42 -24.03 21.97
CA ASP A 200 6.44 -23.51 22.91
C ASP A 200 5.51 -22.50 22.24
N ALA A 201 6.07 -21.60 21.40
CA ALA A 201 5.30 -20.63 20.66
C ALA A 201 4.37 -21.29 19.63
N GLY A 202 4.87 -22.25 18.86
CA GLY A 202 4.08 -23.02 17.90
C GLY A 202 2.93 -23.76 18.58
N ALA A 203 3.19 -24.39 19.73
CA ALA A 203 2.17 -25.05 20.53
C ALA A 203 1.11 -24.07 21.06
N ALA A 204 1.52 -22.92 21.60
CA ALA A 204 0.61 -21.91 22.15
C ALA A 204 -0.24 -21.22 21.07
N ALA A 205 0.29 -21.09 19.87
CA ALA A 205 -0.35 -20.46 18.71
C ALA A 205 -1.07 -21.45 17.79
N LYS A 206 -0.91 -22.77 18.01
CA LYS A 206 -1.38 -23.83 17.11
C LYS A 206 -0.92 -23.64 15.66
N ILE A 207 0.36 -23.37 15.49
CA ILE A 207 1.03 -23.22 14.19
C ILE A 207 2.35 -23.98 14.21
N ASP A 208 2.82 -24.41 13.04
CA ASP A 208 4.06 -25.18 12.95
C ASP A 208 5.27 -24.41 13.52
N PRO A 209 5.97 -24.96 14.54
CA PRO A 209 7.17 -24.31 15.08
C PRO A 209 8.27 -24.12 14.02
N ALA A 210 8.38 -25.03 13.05
CA ALA A 210 9.32 -24.88 11.93
C ALA A 210 8.92 -23.74 10.98
N PHE A 211 7.62 -23.46 10.84
CA PHE A 211 7.15 -22.33 10.02
C PHE A 211 7.43 -21.00 10.70
N VAL A 212 7.20 -20.90 12.03
CA VAL A 212 7.57 -19.72 12.82
C VAL A 212 9.09 -19.50 12.78
N ALA A 213 9.87 -20.57 12.90
CA ALA A 213 11.32 -20.50 12.74
C ALA A 213 11.73 -20.03 11.34
N ALA A 214 11.05 -20.48 10.29
CA ALA A 214 11.33 -20.06 8.92
C ALA A 214 11.02 -18.58 8.65
N ILE A 215 9.93 -18.05 9.22
CA ILE A 215 9.62 -16.62 9.21
C ILE A 215 10.76 -15.85 9.88
N SER A 216 11.12 -16.22 11.12
CA SER A 216 12.22 -15.56 11.84
C SER A 216 13.56 -15.68 11.10
N ALA A 217 13.82 -16.81 10.42
CA ALA A 217 15.00 -16.98 9.59
C ALA A 217 15.04 -15.95 8.46
N TRP A 218 13.94 -15.80 7.74
CA TRP A 218 13.89 -14.90 6.61
C TRP A 218 14.05 -13.44 7.06
N GLU A 219 13.29 -13.04 8.08
CA GLU A 219 13.27 -11.68 8.64
C GLU A 219 14.64 -11.25 9.20
N SER A 220 15.31 -12.15 9.90
CA SER A 220 16.62 -11.89 10.50
C SER A 220 17.81 -12.20 9.57
N ARG A 221 17.56 -12.82 8.40
CA ARG A 221 18.57 -13.42 7.51
C ARG A 221 19.37 -14.56 8.18
N GLY A 222 18.66 -15.44 8.89
CA GLY A 222 19.20 -16.60 9.59
C GLY A 222 19.88 -16.26 10.91
N CYS A 223 19.64 -15.05 11.43
CA CYS A 223 20.23 -14.58 12.67
C CYS A 223 19.37 -14.97 13.87
N PHE A 224 19.60 -16.19 14.35
CA PHE A 224 18.82 -16.80 15.43
C PHE A 224 19.39 -16.57 16.84
N ASN A 225 20.57 -15.96 16.97
CA ASN A 225 21.19 -15.73 18.28
C ASN A 225 21.83 -14.33 18.30
N SER A 226 21.23 -13.40 19.04
CA SER A 226 21.71 -12.01 19.18
C SER A 226 22.90 -11.85 20.12
N THR A 227 23.39 -12.94 20.73
CA THR A 227 24.48 -12.95 21.73
C THR A 227 25.74 -13.67 21.27
N THR A 228 25.72 -14.49 20.21
CA THR A 228 26.90 -15.19 19.66
C THR A 228 26.88 -15.29 18.12
N GLY A 229 28.03 -15.58 17.50
CA GLY A 229 28.15 -15.71 16.04
C GLY A 229 28.02 -14.40 15.26
N ALA A 230 27.69 -14.48 13.96
CA ALA A 230 27.61 -13.34 13.04
C ALA A 230 26.51 -12.30 13.40
N CYS A 231 25.70 -12.59 14.40
CA CYS A 231 24.50 -11.83 14.78
C CYS A 231 24.61 -11.18 16.17
N ALA A 232 25.68 -11.50 16.94
CA ALA A 232 25.95 -11.01 18.29
C ALA A 232 25.99 -9.47 18.43
N ASN A 233 26.30 -8.76 17.33
CA ASN A 233 26.42 -7.31 17.30
C ASN A 233 25.35 -6.65 16.43
N ARG A 234 24.32 -7.39 16.00
CA ARG A 234 23.32 -6.88 15.06
C ARG A 234 22.09 -6.42 15.82
N ALA A 235 21.91 -5.10 15.90
CA ALA A 235 20.58 -4.57 16.18
C ALA A 235 19.67 -4.98 15.02
N LEU A 236 18.74 -5.91 15.27
CA LEU A 236 17.78 -6.38 14.27
C LEU A 236 16.65 -5.36 14.16
N ILE A 237 16.99 -4.15 13.73
CA ILE A 237 16.04 -3.05 13.52
C ILE A 237 16.07 -2.66 12.05
N SER A 238 14.94 -2.78 11.36
CA SER A 238 14.84 -2.33 9.96
C SER A 238 14.81 -0.80 9.87
N PRO A 239 15.11 -0.21 8.69
CA PRO A 239 14.93 1.22 8.44
C PRO A 239 13.50 1.72 8.69
N LYS A 240 12.50 0.83 8.65
CA LYS A 240 11.09 1.13 8.91
C LYS A 240 10.69 0.92 10.38
N GLY A 241 11.64 0.55 11.24
CA GLY A 241 11.42 0.39 12.68
C GLY A 241 10.87 -0.97 13.09
N ALA A 242 10.87 -1.98 12.22
CA ALA A 242 10.58 -3.36 12.62
C ALA A 242 11.73 -3.91 13.48
N ALA A 243 11.44 -4.66 14.54
CA ALA A 243 12.47 -5.07 15.52
C ALA A 243 12.48 -6.57 15.84
N GLY A 244 13.67 -7.07 16.24
CA GLY A 244 13.89 -8.44 16.69
C GLY A 244 14.00 -9.47 15.56
N ILE A 245 14.19 -10.74 15.92
CA ILE A 245 14.42 -11.84 14.98
C ILE A 245 13.26 -12.12 14.02
N ALA A 246 12.05 -11.67 14.36
CA ALA A 246 10.88 -11.78 13.51
C ALA A 246 10.41 -10.44 12.90
N GLN A 247 11.21 -9.37 13.06
CA GLN A 247 10.93 -8.03 12.51
C GLN A 247 9.48 -7.56 12.78
N ILE A 248 9.06 -7.58 14.04
CA ILE A 248 7.70 -7.17 14.41
C ILE A 248 7.61 -5.64 14.33
N MET A 249 6.61 -5.12 13.60
CA MET A 249 6.34 -3.68 13.52
C MET A 249 5.78 -3.12 14.84
N PRO A 250 6.07 -1.85 15.20
CA PRO A 250 5.63 -1.24 16.47
C PRO A 250 4.14 -1.38 16.75
N LYS A 251 3.30 -1.02 15.78
CA LYS A 251 1.85 -1.11 15.93
C LYS A 251 1.38 -2.57 16.08
N THR A 252 1.98 -3.49 15.35
CA THR A 252 1.70 -4.93 15.46
C THR A 252 2.04 -5.45 16.86
N ALA A 253 3.18 -5.04 17.42
CA ALA A 253 3.56 -5.41 18.78
C ALA A 253 2.58 -4.88 19.83
N ALA A 254 2.22 -3.60 19.73
CA ALA A 254 1.22 -3.00 20.60
C ALA A 254 -0.11 -3.77 20.55
N ASP A 255 -0.62 -4.04 19.35
CA ASP A 255 -1.88 -4.76 19.14
C ASP A 255 -1.83 -6.16 19.77
N ILE A 256 -0.73 -6.91 19.57
CA ILE A 256 -0.53 -8.25 20.15
C ILE A 256 -0.53 -8.18 21.68
N TRP A 257 0.21 -7.24 22.27
CA TRP A 257 0.24 -7.04 23.71
C TRP A 257 -1.13 -6.66 24.27
N ASP A 258 -1.88 -5.77 23.60
CA ASP A 258 -3.21 -5.38 24.07
C ASP A 258 -4.21 -6.55 24.02
N LYS A 259 -4.13 -7.39 22.98
CA LYS A 259 -5.13 -8.45 22.73
C LYS A 259 -4.82 -9.78 23.43
N TYR A 260 -3.54 -10.10 23.64
CA TYR A 260 -3.12 -11.42 24.11
C TYR A 260 -2.24 -11.38 25.37
N ALA A 261 -2.27 -10.28 26.14
CA ALA A 261 -1.64 -10.18 27.46
C ALA A 261 -2.35 -11.07 28.51
N THR A 262 -2.17 -12.38 28.41
CA THR A 262 -2.47 -13.32 29.50
C THR A 262 -1.13 -13.87 29.98
N ASP A 263 -0.65 -13.44 31.15
CA ASP A 263 0.51 -13.89 31.99
C ASP A 263 1.86 -14.29 31.35
N GLN A 264 1.95 -14.45 30.03
CA GLN A 264 3.11 -14.82 29.22
C GLN A 264 3.52 -13.71 28.24
N PHE A 265 2.67 -12.69 28.04
CA PHE A 265 2.85 -11.59 27.07
C PHE A 265 2.52 -10.20 27.65
N ALA A 266 2.84 -9.97 28.93
CA ALA A 266 2.69 -8.62 29.47
C ALA A 266 3.60 -7.65 28.70
N ARG A 267 3.05 -6.49 28.31
CA ARG A 267 3.84 -5.42 27.68
C ARG A 267 4.97 -5.03 28.65
N PRO A 268 6.25 -5.04 28.22
CA PRO A 268 7.35 -4.67 29.09
C PRO A 268 7.29 -3.17 29.40
N LYS A 269 7.83 -2.79 30.56
CA LYS A 269 7.92 -1.37 30.97
C LYS A 269 8.72 -0.55 29.96
N ASP A 270 9.74 -1.14 29.36
CA ASP A 270 10.59 -0.56 28.32
C ASP A 270 9.86 -0.25 27.00
N CYS A 271 8.61 -0.73 26.85
CA CYS A 271 7.75 -0.47 25.70
C CYS A 271 6.39 0.12 26.13
N ALA A 272 6.31 0.79 27.28
CA ALA A 272 5.08 1.35 27.85
C ALA A 272 5.23 2.83 28.20
N GLY A 273 4.10 3.53 28.40
CA GLY A 273 4.11 4.95 28.73
C GLY A 273 4.53 5.82 27.55
N ASP A 274 5.53 6.69 27.73
CA ASP A 274 6.08 7.52 26.65
C ASP A 274 6.80 6.67 25.58
N ASP A 275 7.21 5.46 25.93
CA ASP A 275 7.87 4.48 25.06
C ASP A 275 6.88 3.56 24.31
N ASP A 276 5.58 3.91 24.30
CA ASP A 276 4.53 3.07 23.75
C ASP A 276 4.55 3.01 22.20
N PRO A 277 4.66 1.81 21.60
CA PRO A 277 4.78 1.67 20.15
C PRO A 277 3.47 1.90 19.39
N ARG A 278 2.35 2.15 20.07
CA ARG A 278 1.12 2.70 19.46
C ARG A 278 1.36 4.03 18.76
N ASN A 279 2.42 4.75 19.14
CA ASN A 279 2.88 5.98 18.49
C ASN A 279 3.53 5.73 17.10
N GLY A 280 3.63 4.46 16.66
CA GLY A 280 4.07 4.09 15.32
C GLY A 280 5.57 3.84 15.17
N THR A 281 6.35 4.05 16.22
CA THR A 281 7.81 3.80 16.25
C THR A 281 8.20 3.17 17.57
N TYR A 282 9.14 2.22 17.57
CA TYR A 282 9.81 1.84 18.81
C TYR A 282 10.77 2.94 19.23
N THR A 283 10.77 3.27 20.51
CA THR A 283 11.85 4.05 21.09
C THR A 283 13.14 3.23 21.14
N PRO A 284 14.33 3.85 21.25
CA PRO A 284 15.58 3.12 21.38
C PRO A 284 15.58 2.10 22.51
N THR A 285 14.91 2.42 23.63
CA THR A 285 14.74 1.54 24.80
C THR A 285 13.92 0.30 24.44
N CYS A 286 12.72 0.49 23.87
CA CYS A 286 11.87 -0.62 23.46
C CYS A 286 12.52 -1.48 22.37
N ALA A 287 13.16 -0.86 21.37
CA ALA A 287 13.82 -1.60 20.29
C ALA A 287 15.01 -2.44 20.80
N LYS A 288 15.76 -1.92 21.79
CA LYS A 288 16.82 -2.67 22.47
C LYS A 288 16.24 -3.85 23.26
N TRP A 289 15.13 -3.64 23.94
CA TRP A 289 14.42 -4.72 24.65
C TRP A 289 14.00 -5.82 23.67
N MET A 290 13.36 -5.47 22.54
CA MET A 290 12.93 -6.43 21.51
C MET A 290 14.09 -7.29 20.97
N ASN A 291 15.28 -6.70 20.78
CA ASN A 291 16.45 -7.44 20.31
C ASN A 291 17.08 -8.36 21.37
N ALA A 292 16.80 -8.15 22.65
CA ALA A 292 17.33 -8.94 23.76
C ALA A 292 16.36 -10.03 24.25
N HIS A 293 15.13 -10.06 23.73
CA HIS A 293 14.02 -10.89 24.21
C HIS A 293 13.46 -11.76 23.08
N ASP A 294 14.32 -12.61 22.53
CA ASP A 294 14.00 -13.48 21.39
C ASP A 294 12.78 -14.37 21.65
N ARG A 295 12.63 -14.87 22.89
CA ARG A 295 11.47 -15.67 23.30
C ARG A 295 10.17 -14.90 23.07
N GLU A 296 10.06 -13.70 23.61
CA GLU A 296 8.86 -12.88 23.51
C GLU A 296 8.56 -12.51 22.05
N VAL A 297 9.58 -12.17 21.27
CA VAL A 297 9.46 -11.88 19.83
C VAL A 297 8.99 -13.10 19.03
N ILE A 298 9.48 -14.30 19.34
CA ILE A 298 9.05 -15.55 18.68
C ILE A 298 7.58 -15.82 18.92
N PHE A 299 7.13 -15.68 20.15
CA PHE A 299 5.72 -15.88 20.46
C PHE A 299 4.83 -14.80 19.85
N MET A 300 5.28 -13.54 19.79
CA MET A 300 4.59 -12.49 19.06
C MET A 300 4.47 -12.84 17.58
N SER A 301 5.54 -13.37 16.97
CA SER A 301 5.52 -13.85 15.58
C SER A 301 4.49 -14.96 15.38
N ALA A 302 4.50 -15.98 16.23
CA ALA A 302 3.55 -17.08 16.17
C ALA A 302 2.10 -16.59 16.35
N ALA A 303 1.86 -15.68 17.30
CA ALA A 303 0.55 -15.08 17.55
C ALA A 303 0.09 -14.20 16.38
N TYR A 304 1.00 -13.44 15.75
CA TYR A 304 0.68 -12.63 14.58
C TYR A 304 0.24 -13.51 13.40
N ALA A 305 1.03 -14.53 13.06
CA ALA A 305 0.71 -15.46 11.98
C ALA A 305 -0.62 -16.19 12.22
N SER A 306 -0.79 -16.80 13.39
CA SER A 306 -1.94 -17.68 13.68
C SER A 306 -3.21 -16.94 14.11
N LYS A 307 -3.10 -15.84 14.87
CA LYS A 307 -4.25 -15.18 15.52
C LYS A 307 -4.59 -13.81 14.94
N TYR A 308 -3.78 -13.26 14.03
CA TYR A 308 -4.09 -12.03 13.30
C TYR A 308 -4.20 -12.25 11.80
N VAL A 309 -3.22 -12.90 11.19
CA VAL A 309 -3.19 -13.10 9.73
C VAL A 309 -4.15 -14.22 9.32
N SER A 310 -4.01 -15.41 9.89
CA SER A 310 -4.80 -16.58 9.50
C SER A 310 -6.33 -16.38 9.58
N PRO A 311 -6.91 -15.77 10.63
CA PRO A 311 -8.37 -15.56 10.69
C PRO A 311 -8.91 -14.60 9.63
N GLN A 312 -8.07 -13.69 9.13
CA GLN A 312 -8.47 -12.78 8.05
C GLN A 312 -8.44 -13.50 6.71
N LEU A 313 -7.45 -14.37 6.48
CA LEU A 313 -7.37 -15.24 5.31
C LEU A 313 -8.44 -16.32 5.28
N ALA A 314 -8.87 -16.82 6.44
CA ALA A 314 -9.96 -17.78 6.57
C ALA A 314 -11.28 -17.22 6.01
N ARG A 315 -11.57 -15.93 6.24
CA ARG A 315 -12.72 -15.23 5.63
C ARG A 315 -12.70 -15.22 4.09
N CYS A 316 -11.52 -15.40 3.51
CA CYS A 316 -11.30 -15.46 2.06
C CYS A 316 -11.15 -16.91 1.54
N GLY A 317 -11.28 -17.93 2.40
CA GLY A 317 -11.11 -19.34 2.02
C GLY A 317 -9.65 -19.82 1.92
N PHE A 318 -8.70 -19.11 2.52
CA PHE A 318 -7.26 -19.44 2.50
C PHE A 318 -6.69 -19.71 3.90
N GLY A 319 -7.53 -20.19 4.81
CA GLY A 319 -7.18 -20.34 6.23
C GLY A 319 -6.04 -21.31 6.51
N VAL A 320 -5.73 -22.28 5.62
CA VAL A 320 -4.67 -23.29 5.85
C VAL A 320 -3.44 -23.15 4.95
N ARG A 321 -3.43 -22.15 4.05
CA ARG A 321 -2.27 -21.84 3.21
C ARG A 321 -1.18 -21.11 3.95
N LEU A 322 -0.11 -21.82 4.33
CA LEU A 322 1.07 -21.21 4.93
C LEU A 322 1.78 -20.20 4.01
N ASP A 323 1.69 -20.33 2.70
CA ASP A 323 2.17 -19.32 1.74
C ASP A 323 1.34 -18.03 1.78
N MET A 324 0.02 -18.14 1.95
CA MET A 324 -0.82 -16.95 2.15
C MET A 324 -0.61 -16.33 3.52
N VAL A 325 -0.41 -17.15 4.56
CA VAL A 325 -0.04 -16.67 5.90
C VAL A 325 1.31 -15.94 5.86
N ALA A 326 2.32 -16.47 5.15
CA ALA A 326 3.59 -15.78 4.95
C ALA A 326 3.42 -14.47 4.17
N ALA A 327 2.59 -14.46 3.13
CA ALA A 327 2.28 -13.25 2.36
C ALA A 327 1.63 -12.17 3.25
N GLY A 328 0.60 -12.54 4.02
CA GLY A 328 -0.09 -11.64 4.94
C GLY A 328 0.75 -11.21 6.13
N TYR A 329 1.73 -12.03 6.54
CA TYR A 329 2.71 -11.65 7.56
C TYR A 329 3.56 -10.47 7.07
N ASN A 330 4.12 -10.57 5.86
CA ASN A 330 4.96 -9.54 5.26
C ASN A 330 4.18 -8.27 4.84
N ALA A 331 3.03 -8.46 4.18
CA ALA A 331 2.25 -7.37 3.59
C ALA A 331 1.22 -6.74 4.54
N GLY A 332 0.92 -7.39 5.67
CA GLY A 332 -0.06 -6.96 6.66
C GLY A 332 -1.48 -7.49 6.38
N PRO A 333 -2.26 -7.83 7.43
CA PRO A 333 -3.54 -8.49 7.22
C PRO A 333 -4.73 -7.52 7.09
N ASN A 334 -4.71 -6.35 7.75
CA ASN A 334 -5.87 -5.43 7.82
C ASN A 334 -6.10 -4.58 6.56
N GLY A 335 -5.45 -4.84 5.43
CA GLY A 335 -5.89 -4.22 4.18
C GLY A 335 -7.33 -4.68 3.93
N ALA A 336 -8.24 -3.78 3.55
CA ALA A 336 -9.61 -4.09 3.10
C ALA A 336 -9.65 -4.95 1.80
N ASP A 337 -8.57 -5.68 1.58
CA ASP A 337 -7.99 -6.10 0.32
C ASP A 337 -7.46 -7.53 0.36
N LEU A 338 -7.33 -8.18 1.53
CA LEU A 338 -6.84 -9.58 1.56
C LEU A 338 -7.73 -10.53 0.74
N CYS A 339 -9.05 -10.33 0.69
CA CYS A 339 -9.92 -11.14 -0.16
C CYS A 339 -9.95 -10.67 -1.62
N THR A 340 -9.40 -9.48 -1.94
CA THR A 340 -9.37 -8.91 -3.29
C THR A 340 -7.97 -8.85 -3.90
N GLY A 341 -6.94 -9.20 -3.13
CA GLY A 341 -5.59 -9.45 -3.62
C GLY A 341 -4.42 -9.25 -2.66
N VAL A 342 -3.35 -10.01 -2.88
CA VAL A 342 -2.04 -9.75 -2.25
C VAL A 342 -1.36 -8.60 -3.01
N PRO A 343 -0.66 -7.66 -2.34
CA PRO A 343 0.14 -6.66 -3.06
C PRO A 343 1.09 -7.33 -4.05
N LYS A 344 1.12 -6.85 -5.30
CA LYS A 344 2.00 -7.33 -6.40
C LYS A 344 3.51 -7.23 -6.11
N ALA A 345 3.89 -6.74 -4.94
CA ALA A 345 5.26 -6.46 -4.60
C ALA A 345 6.12 -7.71 -4.78
N GLN A 346 7.18 -7.58 -5.58
CA GLN A 346 8.18 -8.65 -5.75
C GLN A 346 8.76 -9.07 -4.39
N GLU A 347 8.88 -8.11 -3.46
CA GLU A 347 9.28 -8.34 -2.07
C GLU A 347 8.46 -9.45 -1.39
N THR A 348 7.13 -9.45 -1.53
CA THR A 348 6.26 -10.46 -0.90
C THR A 348 6.36 -11.81 -1.60
N LYS A 349 6.57 -11.84 -2.92
CA LYS A 349 6.84 -13.08 -3.66
C LYS A 349 8.15 -13.71 -3.22
N ASP A 350 9.20 -12.90 -3.11
CA ASP A 350 10.51 -13.32 -2.62
C ASP A 350 10.41 -13.81 -1.17
N TYR A 351 9.60 -13.14 -0.35
CA TYR A 351 9.30 -13.56 1.03
C TYR A 351 8.76 -14.98 1.10
N ILE A 352 7.72 -15.30 0.32
CA ILE A 352 7.11 -16.65 0.31
C ILE A 352 8.14 -17.72 -0.09
N VAL A 353 8.89 -17.47 -1.17
CA VAL A 353 9.91 -18.40 -1.68
C VAL A 353 11.02 -18.59 -0.63
N GLY A 354 11.43 -17.49 -0.01
CA GLY A 354 12.42 -17.45 1.05
C GLY A 354 12.02 -18.26 2.29
N THR A 355 10.84 -17.96 2.83
CA THR A 355 10.24 -18.70 3.94
C THR A 355 10.07 -20.18 3.60
N LYS A 356 9.63 -20.51 2.38
CA LYS A 356 9.55 -21.90 1.92
C LYS A 356 10.89 -22.62 2.00
N GLY A 357 11.98 -21.98 1.56
CA GLY A 357 13.32 -22.55 1.60
C GLY A 357 13.75 -22.91 3.03
N PHE A 358 13.60 -21.97 3.96
CA PHE A 358 13.90 -22.22 5.38
C PHE A 358 12.98 -23.27 6.00
N TYR A 359 11.67 -23.19 5.71
CA TYR A 359 10.70 -24.13 6.25
C TYR A 359 10.93 -25.56 5.76
N SER A 360 11.26 -25.74 4.49
CA SER A 360 11.66 -27.03 3.93
C SER A 360 12.90 -27.58 4.62
N LYS A 361 13.91 -26.73 4.89
CA LYS A 361 15.11 -27.12 5.62
C LYS A 361 14.75 -27.61 7.03
N TYR A 362 13.99 -26.82 7.78
CA TYR A 362 13.65 -27.13 9.19
C TYR A 362 12.70 -28.31 9.34
N CYS A 363 11.74 -28.45 8.42
CA CYS A 363 10.89 -29.63 8.37
C CYS A 363 11.72 -30.91 8.16
N SER A 364 12.64 -30.89 7.18
CA SER A 364 13.51 -32.03 6.89
C SER A 364 14.45 -32.38 8.05
N GLN A 365 15.06 -31.38 8.69
CA GLN A 365 15.92 -31.57 9.86
C GLN A 365 15.17 -32.18 11.05
N SER A 366 13.87 -31.89 11.17
CA SER A 366 12.98 -32.48 12.18
C SER A 366 12.49 -33.89 11.80
N GLY A 367 13.03 -34.49 10.74
CA GLY A 367 12.61 -35.80 10.22
C GLY A 367 11.28 -35.78 9.46
N GLY A 368 10.80 -34.60 9.07
CA GLY A 368 9.55 -34.41 8.36
C GLY A 368 9.70 -34.25 6.86
N THR A 369 8.57 -34.30 6.16
CA THR A 369 8.45 -34.01 4.73
C THR A 369 7.36 -32.97 4.53
N LEU A 370 7.61 -31.99 3.66
CA LEU A 370 6.58 -31.05 3.24
C LEU A 370 5.62 -31.74 2.29
N GLN A 371 4.35 -31.83 2.69
CA GLN A 371 3.27 -32.34 1.84
C GLN A 371 2.95 -31.35 0.72
N LYS A 372 2.31 -31.84 -0.34
CA LYS A 372 1.84 -30.97 -1.40
C LYS A 372 0.77 -30.01 -0.83
N PRO A 373 0.84 -28.70 -1.10
CA PRO A 373 -0.23 -27.78 -0.71
C PRO A 373 -1.54 -28.15 -1.43
N LEU A 374 -2.67 -27.76 -0.83
CA LEU A 374 -3.97 -27.94 -1.47
C LEU A 374 -4.13 -26.96 -2.65
N PRO A 375 -4.81 -27.38 -3.74
CA PRO A 375 -5.21 -26.45 -4.79
C PRO A 375 -6.06 -25.31 -4.20
N PRO A 376 -5.80 -24.04 -4.55
CA PRO A 376 -6.55 -22.89 -4.06
C PRO A 376 -8.07 -23.03 -4.12
N GLU A 377 -8.61 -23.50 -5.24
CA GLU A 377 -10.05 -23.66 -5.45
C GLU A 377 -10.69 -24.72 -4.54
N THR A 378 -9.91 -25.74 -4.16
CA THR A 378 -10.36 -26.78 -3.23
C THR A 378 -10.43 -26.24 -1.81
N GLU A 379 -9.51 -25.34 -1.46
CA GLU A 379 -9.41 -24.77 -0.11
C GLU A 379 -10.46 -23.68 0.14
N GLN A 380 -10.86 -22.92 -0.88
CA GLN A 380 -11.99 -21.99 -0.80
C GLN A 380 -13.33 -22.66 -0.48
N ARG A 381 -13.44 -23.98 -0.68
CA ARG A 381 -14.62 -24.77 -0.32
C ARG A 381 -14.60 -25.24 1.14
N LEU A 382 -13.50 -25.08 1.87
CA LEU A 382 -13.46 -25.28 3.32
C LEU A 382 -14.26 -24.16 4.00
N ASN A 383 -14.86 -24.48 5.14
CA ASN A 383 -15.75 -23.55 5.83
C ASN A 383 -14.98 -22.28 6.25
N PRO A 384 -15.41 -21.06 5.81
CA PRO A 384 -14.67 -19.81 6.08
C PRO A 384 -14.52 -19.45 7.56
N SER A 385 -15.30 -20.09 8.44
CA SER A 385 -15.16 -19.93 9.89
C SER A 385 -13.93 -20.61 10.47
N ASP A 386 -13.35 -21.57 9.76
CA ASP A 386 -12.35 -22.44 10.34
C ASP A 386 -10.97 -21.81 10.14
N SER A 387 -10.39 -21.31 11.23
CA SER A 387 -9.05 -20.72 11.21
C SER A 387 -7.96 -21.81 11.22
N LEU A 388 -6.72 -21.47 10.84
CA LEU A 388 -5.57 -22.37 10.98
C LEU A 388 -5.53 -23.04 12.39
N PRO A 389 -5.68 -22.31 13.51
CA PRO A 389 -5.83 -22.90 14.84
C PRO A 389 -6.99 -23.89 15.05
N ASP A 390 -8.11 -23.70 14.35
CA ASP A 390 -9.32 -24.52 14.50
C ASP A 390 -9.23 -25.81 13.68
N LEU A 391 -8.72 -25.70 12.45
CA LEU A 391 -8.51 -26.83 11.53
C LEU A 391 -7.37 -27.74 11.96
N LEU A 392 -6.36 -27.17 12.64
CA LEU A 392 -5.18 -27.90 13.10
C LEU A 392 -5.24 -28.19 14.60
N ASN A 393 -6.43 -28.12 15.20
CA ASN A 393 -6.64 -28.57 16.56
C ASN A 393 -6.31 -30.09 16.64
N PRO A 394 -5.40 -30.53 17.52
CA PRO A 394 -4.84 -31.90 17.52
C PRO A 394 -5.84 -33.03 17.88
N MET A 395 -7.16 -32.79 17.79
CA MET A 395 -8.23 -33.73 18.11
C MET A 395 -9.17 -34.05 16.94
N GLN A 396 -8.87 -33.61 15.71
CA GLN A 396 -9.66 -33.95 14.53
C GLN A 396 -8.75 -34.66 13.50
N PRO A 397 -9.06 -35.90 13.07
CA PRO A 397 -8.41 -36.47 11.90
C PRO A 397 -8.76 -35.62 10.67
N PHE A 398 -7.75 -35.28 9.88
CA PHE A 398 -7.95 -34.59 8.59
C PHE A 398 -8.77 -35.49 7.64
N PRO A 399 -9.54 -34.90 6.71
CA PRO A 399 -10.08 -35.62 5.57
C PRO A 399 -8.95 -36.42 4.89
N PRO A 400 -9.18 -37.69 4.52
CA PRO A 400 -8.18 -38.55 3.88
C PRO A 400 -7.66 -37.97 2.55
N ASP A 401 -8.32 -36.94 2.02
CA ASP A 401 -8.01 -36.27 0.77
C ASP A 401 -6.86 -35.23 0.91
N ILE A 402 -6.38 -34.99 2.14
CA ILE A 402 -5.36 -33.98 2.49
C ILE A 402 -4.01 -34.63 2.90
N LEU A 403 -3.96 -35.96 3.04
CA LEU A 403 -2.74 -36.76 3.22
C LEU A 403 -2.36 -37.42 1.90
#